data_AF-A0A4R1WLJ6-F1
#
_entry.id   AF-A0A4R1WLJ6-F1
#
_cell.length_a   1.000
_cell.length_b   1.000
_cell.length_c   1.000
_cell.angle_alpha   90.00
_cell.angle_beta   90.00
_cell.angle_gamma   90.00
#
_symmetry.space_group_name_H-M   'P 1'
#
loop_
_entity.id
_entity.type
_entity.pdbx_description
1 polymer ?
#
loop_
_entity_poly.entity_id
_entity_poly.type
_entity_poly.pdbx_seq_one_letter_code
_entity_poly.pdbx_strand_id
1 'polypeptide(L)'
;MRTDALLAFVVGVPLVVLSSVVAALSVPGPRAVALVAAALVAHVALAFRRARPLISHGVVCAAFACQTAVTGLFLVMPSVLVFPLSLFACTAYGWRWLGLITGTVGAGIVTMRFTYDDSVRTAELGPNPWMLFALLLAVVAAAWSMGLFRRTQLAYTHLLEDRAEQAAARAVLDERTRIAREMHDVVAHSLSVMVNQAKGGQYAPDRAADTLAVIEDTGRRALTDMRGLLGVLRTGPAEQLAQPTLAELPVLLARVRPAGLPVELVEHGTPGMLGPGAELTAYRIIQEALTNTVKYAGQAKAVVTLSWEAAALVVTVVDDGNGPAAEPGDGHGLFGMRERVAAIGGKLTTGEGPKGGFRVEARIPVEGRA
;
A
#
# COMPACT_ATOMS: atom_id res chain seq x y z
N MET A 1 10.75 14.72 -4.63
CA MET A 1 11.45 15.50 -5.68
C MET A 1 10.84 16.90 -5.86
N ARG A 2 9.50 17.04 -6.01
CA ARG A 2 8.83 18.35 -6.18
C ARG A 2 9.06 19.34 -5.02
N THR A 3 9.02 18.90 -3.77
CA THR A 3 9.21 19.75 -2.57
C THR A 3 10.65 20.23 -2.39
N ASP A 4 11.65 19.41 -2.74
CA ASP A 4 13.07 19.79 -2.63
C ASP A 4 13.50 20.79 -3.70
N ALA A 5 12.98 20.63 -4.92
CA ALA A 5 13.19 21.57 -6.01
C ALA A 5 12.55 22.93 -5.68
N LEU A 6 11.36 22.91 -5.08
CA LEU A 6 10.65 24.11 -4.63
C LEU A 6 11.42 24.85 -3.52
N LEU A 7 11.91 24.15 -2.50
CA LEU A 7 12.74 24.74 -1.44
C LEU A 7 14.08 25.27 -1.99
N ALA A 8 14.72 24.54 -2.90
CA ALA A 8 15.94 24.99 -3.55
C ALA A 8 15.71 26.25 -4.40
N PHE A 9 14.54 26.37 -5.03
CA PHE A 9 14.17 27.54 -5.82
C PHE A 9 13.83 28.75 -4.94
N VAL A 10 12.96 28.57 -3.94
CA VAL A 10 12.49 29.65 -3.06
C VAL A 10 13.62 30.26 -2.24
N VAL A 11 14.55 29.45 -1.74
CA VAL A 11 15.69 29.93 -0.95
C VAL A 11 16.89 30.29 -1.83
N GLY A 12 17.13 29.52 -2.91
CA GLY A 12 18.30 29.70 -3.76
C GLY A 12 18.23 30.92 -4.66
N VAL A 13 17.07 31.24 -5.24
CA VAL A 13 16.93 32.38 -6.16
C VAL A 13 17.25 33.72 -5.46
N PRO A 14 16.69 34.04 -4.28
CA PRO A 14 17.06 35.26 -3.57
C PRO A 14 18.54 35.35 -3.22
N LEU A 15 19.16 34.23 -2.81
CA LEU A 15 20.58 34.20 -2.46
C LEU A 15 21.48 34.45 -3.67
N VAL A 16 21.18 33.85 -4.82
CA VAL A 16 21.91 34.10 -6.08
C VAL A 16 21.73 35.55 -6.52
N VAL A 17 20.51 36.09 -6.50
CA VAL A 17 20.24 37.47 -6.90
C VAL A 17 21.00 38.44 -6.01
N LEU A 18 20.93 38.28 -4.69
CA LEU A 18 21.65 39.15 -3.76
C LEU A 18 23.16 39.04 -3.94
N SER A 19 23.69 37.82 -4.14
CA SER A 19 25.12 37.62 -4.41
C SER A 19 25.55 38.25 -5.74
N SER A 20 24.66 38.28 -6.74
CA SER A 20 24.92 38.93 -8.03
C SER A 20 25.01 40.45 -7.90
N VAL A 21 24.12 41.04 -7.11
CA VAL A 21 24.15 42.48 -6.80
C VAL A 21 25.44 42.83 -6.07
N VAL A 22 25.80 42.08 -5.02
CA VAL A 22 27.05 42.35 -4.27
C VAL A 22 28.27 42.16 -5.18
N ALA A 23 28.33 41.11 -5.98
CA ALA A 23 29.44 40.89 -6.92
C ALA A 23 29.60 42.04 -7.92
N ALA A 24 28.50 42.55 -8.48
CA ALA A 24 28.50 43.66 -9.44
C ALA A 24 28.94 44.99 -8.81
N LEU A 25 28.63 45.22 -7.53
CA LEU A 25 28.98 46.45 -6.82
C LEU A 25 30.40 46.44 -6.25
N SER A 26 30.95 45.26 -5.95
CA SER A 26 32.21 45.12 -5.20
C SER A 26 33.43 44.78 -6.05
N VAL A 27 33.28 44.29 -7.29
CA VAL A 27 34.40 43.73 -8.06
C VAL A 27 34.31 44.11 -9.55
N PRO A 28 35.44 44.32 -10.26
CA PRO A 28 35.42 44.61 -11.70
C PRO A 28 34.65 43.58 -12.53
N GLY A 29 33.98 44.05 -13.60
CA GLY A 29 33.02 43.29 -14.41
C GLY A 29 33.41 41.85 -14.75
N PRO A 30 34.61 41.57 -15.30
CA PRO A 30 35.01 40.20 -15.64
C PRO A 30 35.04 39.24 -14.44
N ARG A 31 35.48 39.73 -13.27
CA ARG A 31 35.51 38.94 -12.03
C ARG A 31 34.12 38.78 -11.43
N ALA A 32 33.28 39.81 -11.51
CA ALA A 32 31.88 39.73 -11.07
C ALA A 32 31.11 38.66 -11.87
N VAL A 33 31.31 38.58 -13.18
CA VAL A 33 30.70 37.54 -14.03
C VAL A 33 31.15 36.14 -13.61
N ALA A 34 32.44 35.94 -13.36
CA ALA A 34 32.97 34.65 -12.89
C ALA A 34 32.38 34.23 -11.53
N LEU A 35 32.22 35.18 -10.60
CA LEU A 35 31.63 34.94 -9.28
C LEU A 35 30.16 34.52 -9.38
N VAL A 36 29.38 35.21 -10.20
CA VAL A 36 27.97 34.90 -10.44
C VAL A 36 27.82 33.54 -11.11
N ALA A 37 28.65 33.24 -12.12
CA ALA A 37 28.65 31.94 -12.77
C ALA A 37 28.96 30.80 -11.78
N ALA A 38 29.98 30.96 -10.94
CA ALA A 38 30.32 29.98 -9.91
C ALA A 38 29.18 29.82 -8.88
N ALA A 39 28.54 30.91 -8.45
CA ALA A 39 27.40 30.87 -7.54
C ALA A 39 26.22 30.11 -8.17
N LEU A 40 25.89 30.39 -9.44
CA LEU A 40 24.83 29.70 -10.16
C LEU A 40 25.11 28.20 -10.25
N VAL A 41 26.34 27.81 -10.62
CA VAL A 41 26.77 26.41 -10.70
C VAL A 41 26.62 25.72 -9.35
N ALA A 42 27.01 26.36 -8.24
CA ALA A 42 26.86 25.80 -6.91
C ALA A 42 25.39 25.57 -6.53
N HIS A 43 24.48 26.50 -6.88
CA HIS A 43 23.04 26.35 -6.61
C HIS A 43 22.39 25.25 -7.46
N VAL A 44 22.74 25.18 -8.74
CA VAL A 44 22.27 24.10 -9.64
C VAL A 44 22.77 22.75 -9.13
N ALA A 45 24.04 22.64 -8.74
CA ALA A 45 24.59 21.43 -8.17
C ALA A 45 23.85 21.02 -6.88
N LEU A 46 23.50 21.98 -6.01
CA LEU A 46 22.77 21.74 -4.77
C LEU A 46 21.35 21.17 -5.02
N ALA A 47 20.74 21.41 -6.18
CA ALA A 47 19.45 20.80 -6.53
C ALA A 47 19.54 19.26 -6.62
N PHE A 48 20.71 18.73 -7.00
CA PHE A 48 20.97 17.29 -7.13
C PHE A 48 21.51 16.64 -5.83
N ARG A 49 21.51 17.37 -4.70
CA ARG A 49 22.13 16.95 -3.43
C ARG A 49 21.61 15.64 -2.85
N ARG A 50 20.39 15.21 -3.20
CA ARG A 50 19.79 13.94 -2.75
C ARG A 50 20.06 12.78 -3.71
N ALA A 51 20.04 13.04 -5.02
CA ALA A 51 20.20 12.00 -6.04
C ALA A 51 21.68 11.63 -6.27
N ARG A 52 22.57 12.63 -6.24
CA ARG A 52 24.01 12.46 -6.46
C ARG A 52 24.82 13.30 -5.45
N PRO A 53 24.77 12.97 -4.15
CA PRO A 53 25.34 13.81 -3.07
C PRO A 53 26.84 14.08 -3.25
N LEU A 54 27.61 13.08 -3.67
CA LEU A 54 29.08 13.20 -3.83
C LEU A 54 29.45 14.15 -4.98
N ILE A 55 28.80 14.00 -6.14
CA ILE A 55 29.04 14.85 -7.32
C ILE A 55 28.59 16.28 -7.03
N SER A 56 27.39 16.43 -6.46
CA SER A 56 26.83 17.73 -6.05
C SER A 56 27.79 18.49 -5.13
N HIS A 57 28.28 17.83 -4.07
CA HIS A 57 29.22 18.45 -3.13
C HIS A 57 30.57 18.77 -3.80
N GLY A 58 31.11 17.88 -4.64
CA GLY A 58 32.34 18.14 -5.39
C GLY A 58 32.25 19.39 -6.28
N VAL A 59 31.13 19.57 -6.98
CA VAL A 59 30.88 20.76 -7.81
C VAL A 59 30.75 22.02 -6.95
N VAL A 60 30.08 21.94 -5.79
CA VAL A 60 30.01 23.05 -4.83
C VAL A 60 31.41 23.42 -4.32
N CYS A 61 32.23 22.44 -3.92
CA CYS A 61 33.61 22.70 -3.50
C CYS A 61 34.43 23.37 -4.61
N ALA A 62 34.32 22.91 -5.86
CA ALA A 62 35.01 23.50 -7.00
C ALA A 62 34.55 24.94 -7.27
N ALA A 63 33.25 25.21 -7.19
CA ALA A 63 32.69 26.54 -7.36
C ALA A 63 33.19 27.51 -6.27
N PHE A 64 33.22 27.08 -5.00
CA PHE A 64 33.75 27.89 -3.90
C PHE A 64 35.26 28.11 -4.02
N ALA A 65 36.03 27.09 -4.42
CA ALA A 65 37.46 27.24 -4.68
C ALA A 65 37.73 28.25 -5.82
N CYS A 66 36.92 28.20 -6.89
CA CYS A 66 36.97 29.19 -7.96
C CYS A 66 36.66 30.61 -7.47
N GLN A 67 35.62 30.78 -6.64
CA GLN A 67 35.29 32.07 -6.03
C GLN A 67 36.45 32.61 -5.18
N THR A 68 37.04 31.77 -4.33
CA THR A 68 38.21 32.14 -3.51
C THR A 68 39.42 32.52 -4.38
N ALA A 69 39.63 31.85 -5.51
CA ALA A 69 40.73 32.16 -6.43
C ALA A 69 40.52 33.48 -7.19
N VAL A 70 39.27 33.82 -7.54
CA VAL A 70 38.92 35.01 -8.34
C VAL A 70 38.93 36.30 -7.51
N THR A 71 38.41 36.28 -6.29
CA THR A 71 38.30 37.52 -5.49
C THR A 71 39.60 37.92 -4.86
N GLY A 72 40.43 36.98 -4.39
CA GLY A 72 41.60 37.27 -3.55
C GLY A 72 41.26 37.91 -2.18
N LEU A 73 40.05 38.45 -2.03
CA LEU A 73 39.45 39.09 -0.87
C LEU A 73 38.42 38.19 -0.17
N PHE A 74 38.25 38.39 1.13
CA PHE A 74 37.17 37.84 1.94
C PHE A 74 35.84 38.58 1.68
N LEU A 75 35.25 38.39 0.50
CA LEU A 75 33.92 38.91 0.20
C LEU A 75 32.87 37.86 0.61
N VAL A 76 32.20 38.07 1.75
CA VAL A 76 31.13 37.18 2.21
C VAL A 76 29.92 37.34 1.31
N MET A 77 29.79 36.46 0.32
CA MET A 77 28.58 36.36 -0.49
C MET A 77 27.45 35.72 0.32
N PRO A 78 26.19 36.17 0.18
CA PRO A 78 25.03 35.47 0.73
C PRO A 78 24.96 34.00 0.32
N SER A 79 25.45 33.67 -0.89
CA SER A 79 25.59 32.31 -1.40
C SER A 79 26.48 31.39 -0.55
N VAL A 80 27.23 31.91 0.44
CA VAL A 80 28.08 31.10 1.33
C VAL A 80 27.29 29.99 2.05
N LEU A 81 25.99 30.18 2.27
CA LEU A 81 25.09 29.20 2.89
C LEU A 81 24.93 27.91 2.05
N VAL A 82 25.24 27.93 0.75
CA VAL A 82 25.20 26.74 -0.10
C VAL A 82 26.20 25.69 0.35
N PHE A 83 27.36 26.11 0.87
CA PHE A 83 28.40 25.19 1.32
C PHE A 83 27.95 24.31 2.50
N PRO A 84 27.50 24.84 3.66
CA PRO A 84 27.03 24.02 4.77
C PRO A 84 25.79 23.19 4.40
N LEU A 85 24.91 23.67 3.51
CA LEU A 85 23.79 22.87 3.00
C LEU A 85 24.26 21.67 2.16
N SER A 86 25.29 21.85 1.33
CA SER A 86 25.88 20.75 0.55
C SER A 86 26.59 19.75 1.45
N LEU A 87 27.29 20.22 2.49
CA LEU A 87 27.97 19.41 3.49
C LEU A 87 26.97 18.55 4.27
N PHE A 88 25.89 19.18 4.76
CA PHE A 88 24.77 18.50 5.41
C PHE A 88 24.24 17.37 4.51
N ALA A 89 23.96 17.67 3.24
CA ALA A 89 23.40 16.68 2.32
C ALA A 89 24.38 15.55 2.00
N CYS A 90 25.67 15.85 1.82
CA CYS A 90 26.70 14.83 1.64
C CYS A 90 26.83 13.91 2.85
N THR A 91 26.67 14.46 4.07
CA THR A 91 26.73 13.68 5.31
C THR A 91 25.48 12.82 5.49
N ALA A 92 24.30 13.37 5.16
CA ALA A 92 23.02 12.70 5.30
C ALA A 92 22.83 11.56 4.29
N TYR A 93 23.22 11.77 3.03
CA TYR A 93 22.89 10.87 1.91
C TYR A 93 24.11 10.20 1.25
N GLY A 94 25.34 10.60 1.60
CA GLY A 94 26.57 10.12 0.96
C GLY A 94 27.64 9.67 1.94
N TRP A 95 28.90 9.95 1.62
CA TRP A 95 30.03 9.59 2.49
C TRP A 95 30.14 10.57 3.67
N ARG A 96 29.86 10.08 4.88
CA ARG A 96 29.77 10.89 6.12
C ARG A 96 30.99 11.73 6.46
N TRP A 97 32.17 11.36 6.00
CA TRP A 97 33.41 12.06 6.35
C TRP A 97 33.80 13.11 5.32
N LEU A 98 33.32 12.99 4.09
CA LEU A 98 33.73 13.87 3.00
C LEU A 98 33.47 15.34 3.33
N GLY A 99 32.26 15.65 3.79
CA GLY A 99 31.87 17.02 4.14
C GLY A 99 32.65 17.60 5.32
N LEU A 100 32.99 16.78 6.32
CA LEU A 100 33.79 17.22 7.46
C LEU A 100 35.22 17.56 7.00
N ILE A 101 35.83 16.68 6.19
CA ILE A 101 37.19 16.88 5.67
C ILE A 101 37.25 18.13 4.78
N THR A 102 36.37 18.24 3.79
CA THR A 102 36.35 19.38 2.87
C THR A 102 35.97 20.69 3.59
N GLY A 103 35.10 20.64 4.59
CA GLY A 103 34.75 21.77 5.44
C GLY A 103 35.91 22.27 6.30
N THR A 104 36.63 21.38 6.97
CA THR A 104 37.81 21.74 7.78
C THR A 104 38.95 22.28 6.92
N VAL A 105 39.21 21.65 5.77
CA VAL A 105 40.22 22.15 4.81
C VAL A 105 39.82 23.51 4.26
N GLY A 106 38.56 23.66 3.84
CA GLY A 106 38.02 24.94 3.36
C GLY A 106 38.11 26.05 4.40
N ALA A 107 37.76 25.77 5.65
CA ALA A 107 37.91 26.71 6.76
C ALA A 107 39.36 27.15 6.94
N GLY A 108 40.32 26.21 6.87
CA GLY A 108 41.75 26.52 6.94
C GLY A 108 42.23 27.41 5.80
N ILE A 109 41.81 27.12 4.56
CA ILE A 109 42.15 27.94 3.38
C ILE A 109 41.59 29.37 3.53
N VAL A 110 40.31 29.49 3.93
CA VAL A 110 39.65 30.78 4.11
C VAL A 110 40.31 31.59 5.22
N THR A 111 40.59 30.98 6.38
CA THR A 111 41.31 31.64 7.48
C THR A 111 42.72 32.05 7.06
N MET A 112 43.46 31.17 6.39
CA MET A 112 44.82 31.48 5.92
C MET A 112 44.81 32.69 4.99
N ARG A 113 43.88 32.72 4.03
CA ARG A 113 43.71 33.88 3.14
C ARG A 113 43.35 35.15 3.89
N PHE A 114 42.42 35.05 4.84
CA PHE A 114 42.01 36.17 5.69
C PHE A 114 43.19 36.75 6.51
N THR A 115 44.09 35.90 7.02
CA THR A 115 45.29 36.33 7.78
C THR A 115 46.28 37.12 6.93
N TYR A 116 46.38 36.83 5.63
CA TYR A 116 47.34 37.48 4.72
C TYR A 116 46.72 38.61 3.87
N ASP A 117 45.45 38.96 4.10
CA ASP A 117 44.80 40.07 3.40
C ASP A 117 45.28 41.42 3.96
N ASP A 118 45.87 42.26 3.12
CA ASP A 118 46.42 43.56 3.54
C ASP A 118 45.34 44.45 4.16
N SER A 119 44.09 44.39 3.69
CA SER A 119 42.98 45.18 4.26
C SER A 119 42.66 44.81 5.71
N VAL A 120 42.86 43.54 6.08
CA VAL A 120 42.67 43.02 7.44
C VAL A 120 43.89 43.32 8.30
N ARG A 121 45.09 43.14 7.72
CA ARG A 121 46.36 43.33 8.43
C ARG A 121 46.62 44.78 8.83
N THR A 122 46.13 45.75 8.04
CA THR A 122 46.26 47.18 8.35
C THR A 122 45.11 47.76 9.17
N ALA A 123 44.08 46.97 9.47
CA ALA A 123 42.94 47.43 10.26
C ALA A 123 43.25 47.39 11.77
N GLU A 124 43.11 48.52 12.46
CA GLU A 124 43.36 48.62 13.92
C GLU A 124 42.41 47.73 14.78
N LEU A 125 41.24 47.38 14.24
CA LEU A 125 40.20 46.55 14.87
C LEU A 125 39.81 45.34 13.98
N GLY A 126 40.80 44.72 13.32
CA GLY A 126 40.57 43.52 12.51
C GLY A 126 40.09 42.32 13.34
N PRO A 127 39.10 41.51 12.86
CA PRO A 127 38.71 40.27 13.52
C PRO A 127 39.90 39.32 13.68
N ASN A 128 40.03 38.66 14.84
CA ASN A 128 41.10 37.68 15.07
C ASN A 128 40.92 36.46 14.12
N PRO A 129 41.92 36.09 13.30
CA PRO A 129 41.82 34.95 12.39
C PRO A 129 41.46 33.62 13.08
N TRP A 130 41.90 33.43 14.32
CA TRP A 130 41.55 32.25 15.12
C TRP A 130 40.06 32.21 15.46
N MET A 131 39.43 33.36 15.70
CA MET A 131 37.98 33.44 15.92
C MET A 131 37.20 33.10 14.64
N LEU A 132 37.67 33.57 13.48
CA LEU A 132 37.07 33.20 12.19
C LEU A 132 37.18 31.69 11.94
N PHE A 133 38.35 31.10 12.18
CA PHE A 133 38.54 29.65 12.06
C PHE A 133 37.61 28.87 12.98
N ALA A 134 37.53 29.28 14.25
CA ALA A 134 36.64 28.65 15.23
C ALA A 134 35.17 28.75 14.81
N LEU A 135 34.73 29.91 14.29
CA LEU A 135 33.37 30.10 13.78
C LEU A 135 33.08 29.19 12.58
N LEU A 136 33.99 29.11 11.61
CA LEU A 136 33.82 28.24 10.44
C LEU A 136 33.79 26.77 10.82
N LEU A 137 34.66 26.35 11.76
CA LEU A 137 34.61 25.00 12.31
C LEU A 137 33.32 24.72 13.06
N ALA A 138 32.77 25.68 13.81
CA ALA A 138 31.48 25.52 14.48
C ALA A 138 30.34 25.32 13.45
N VAL A 139 30.35 26.07 12.34
CA VAL A 139 29.37 25.90 11.25
C VAL A 139 29.52 24.54 10.57
N VAL A 140 30.76 24.11 10.29
CA VAL A 140 31.07 22.78 9.73
C VAL A 140 30.59 21.66 10.67
N ALA A 141 30.92 21.76 11.96
CA ALA A 141 30.52 20.79 12.97
C ALA A 141 28.99 20.74 13.15
N ALA A 142 28.30 21.88 13.14
CA ALA A 142 26.86 21.96 13.21
C ALA A 142 26.20 21.31 11.99
N ALA A 143 26.63 21.66 10.78
CA ALA A 143 26.09 21.09 9.54
C ALA A 143 26.35 19.58 9.44
N TRP A 144 27.54 19.12 9.87
CA TRP A 144 27.89 17.71 9.94
C TRP A 144 27.03 16.95 10.96
N SER A 145 26.88 17.50 12.17
CA SER A 145 26.07 16.89 13.24
C SER A 145 24.60 16.78 12.84
N MET A 146 24.04 17.83 12.22
CA MET A 146 22.69 17.78 11.66
C MET A 146 22.57 16.74 10.55
N GLY A 147 23.58 16.62 9.69
CA GLY A 147 23.62 15.60 8.64
C GLY A 147 23.65 14.18 9.22
N LEU A 148 24.43 13.96 10.28
CA LEU A 148 24.50 12.69 10.98
C LEU A 148 23.17 12.35 11.65
N PHE A 149 22.54 13.32 12.32
CA PHE A 149 21.21 13.17 12.90
C PHE A 149 20.16 12.83 11.84
N ARG A 150 20.21 13.47 10.67
CA ARG A 150 19.30 13.11 9.56
C ARG A 150 19.55 11.70 9.06
N ARG A 151 20.82 11.28 8.97
CA ARG A 151 21.18 9.92 8.57
C ARG A 151 20.68 8.88 9.56
N THR A 152 20.81 9.12 10.86
CA THR A 152 20.31 8.20 11.89
C THR A 152 18.79 8.15 11.89
N GLN A 153 18.10 9.27 11.69
CA GLN A 153 16.64 9.28 11.53
C GLN A 153 16.18 8.42 10.35
N LEU A 154 16.82 8.56 9.18
CA LEU A 154 16.48 7.77 7.99
C LEU A 154 16.72 6.27 8.22
N ALA A 155 17.83 5.91 8.88
CA ALA A 155 18.09 4.52 9.24
C ALA A 155 17.04 3.98 10.23
N TYR A 156 16.63 4.82 11.20
CA TYR A 156 15.64 4.44 12.20
C TYR A 156 14.25 4.24 11.60
N THR A 157 13.82 5.09 10.66
CA THR A 157 12.53 4.92 9.98
C THR A 157 12.47 3.61 9.20
N HIS A 158 13.53 3.27 8.46
CA HIS A 158 13.59 1.97 7.77
C HIS A 158 13.55 0.78 8.73
N LEU A 159 14.24 0.88 9.87
CA LEU A 159 14.18 -0.15 10.91
C LEU A 159 12.79 -0.29 11.55
N LEU A 160 12.00 0.79 11.63
CA LEU A 160 10.62 0.73 12.13
C LEU A 160 9.68 0.11 11.09
N GLU A 161 9.84 0.44 9.82
CA GLU A 161 9.10 -0.17 8.70
C GLU A 161 9.33 -1.69 8.69
N ASP A 162 10.60 -2.13 8.70
CA ASP A 162 10.97 -3.55 8.74
C ASP A 162 10.38 -4.28 9.97
N ARG A 163 10.40 -3.63 11.14
CA ARG A 163 9.83 -4.21 12.36
C ARG A 163 8.31 -4.29 12.31
N ALA A 164 7.64 -3.31 11.72
CA ALA A 164 6.20 -3.32 11.56
C ALA A 164 5.77 -4.46 10.63
N GLU A 165 6.47 -4.67 9.52
CA GLU A 165 6.23 -5.80 8.61
C GLU A 165 6.44 -7.15 9.31
N GLN A 166 7.53 -7.31 10.07
CA GLN A 166 7.78 -8.53 10.83
C GLN A 166 6.73 -8.79 11.92
N ALA A 167 6.28 -7.75 12.62
CA ALA A 167 5.25 -7.86 13.64
C ALA A 167 3.90 -8.26 13.03
N ALA A 168 3.53 -7.67 11.88
CA ALA A 168 2.33 -8.04 11.14
C ALA A 168 2.38 -9.52 10.68
N ALA A 169 3.52 -9.97 10.15
CA ALA A 169 3.69 -11.36 9.75
C ALA A 169 3.58 -12.33 10.94
N ARG A 170 4.15 -11.99 12.10
CA ARG A 170 4.03 -12.79 13.33
C ARG A 170 2.59 -12.84 13.84
N ALA A 171 1.89 -11.71 13.85
CA ALA A 171 0.49 -11.66 14.26
C ALA A 171 -0.39 -12.61 13.42
N VAL A 172 -0.15 -12.70 12.11
CA VAL A 172 -0.86 -13.65 11.23
C VAL A 172 -0.56 -15.11 11.60
N LEU A 173 0.69 -15.45 11.95
CA LEU A 173 1.05 -16.81 12.37
C LEU A 173 0.47 -17.18 13.74
N ASP A 174 0.50 -16.24 14.69
CA ASP A 174 -0.09 -16.42 16.02
C ASP A 174 -1.60 -16.61 15.92
N GLU A 175 -2.26 -15.83 15.06
CA GLU A 175 -3.68 -15.95 14.74
C GLU A 175 -4.01 -17.33 14.13
N ARG A 176 -3.25 -17.78 13.12
CA ARG A 176 -3.41 -19.12 12.54
C ARG A 176 -3.25 -20.22 13.57
N THR A 177 -2.28 -20.07 14.48
CA THR A 177 -2.04 -21.06 15.54
C THR A 177 -3.15 -21.05 16.58
N ARG A 178 -3.71 -19.88 16.91
CA ARG A 178 -4.88 -19.76 17.78
C ARG A 178 -6.09 -20.45 17.17
N ILE A 179 -6.41 -20.17 15.91
CA ILE A 179 -7.57 -20.77 15.24
C ILE A 179 -7.38 -22.29 15.09
N ALA A 180 -6.16 -22.78 14.83
CA ALA A 180 -5.88 -24.21 14.81
C ALA A 180 -6.15 -24.90 16.17
N ARG A 181 -5.83 -24.23 17.28
CA ARG A 181 -6.14 -24.72 18.64
C ARG A 181 -7.64 -24.70 18.91
N GLU A 182 -8.33 -23.62 18.58
CA GLU A 182 -9.80 -23.53 18.73
C GLU A 182 -10.51 -24.61 17.90
N MET A 183 -10.07 -24.86 16.66
CA MET A 183 -10.55 -25.97 15.85
C MET A 183 -10.30 -27.33 16.52
N HIS A 184 -9.10 -27.55 17.06
CA HIS A 184 -8.76 -28.79 17.74
C HIS A 184 -9.65 -29.02 18.98
N ASP A 185 -9.91 -27.98 19.76
CA ASP A 185 -10.75 -28.06 20.96
C ASP A 185 -12.21 -28.41 20.62
N VAL A 186 -12.79 -27.77 19.58
CA VAL A 186 -14.14 -28.10 19.10
C VAL A 186 -14.21 -29.57 18.65
N VAL A 187 -13.25 -30.01 17.83
CA VAL A 187 -13.22 -31.38 17.31
C VAL A 187 -13.06 -32.40 18.45
N ALA A 188 -12.11 -32.17 19.36
CA ALA A 188 -11.85 -33.06 20.48
C ALA A 188 -13.06 -33.17 21.42
N HIS A 189 -13.71 -32.04 21.72
CA HIS A 189 -14.90 -32.01 22.56
C HIS A 189 -16.07 -32.77 21.93
N SER A 190 -16.39 -32.50 20.65
CA SER A 190 -17.48 -33.18 19.95
C SER A 190 -17.24 -34.68 19.82
N LEU A 191 -16.01 -35.10 19.50
CA LEU A 191 -15.64 -36.52 19.45
C LEU A 191 -15.81 -37.18 20.82
N SER A 192 -15.40 -36.54 21.91
CA SER A 192 -15.57 -37.06 23.27
C SER A 192 -17.06 -37.28 23.61
N VAL A 193 -17.93 -36.32 23.27
CA VAL A 193 -19.38 -36.45 23.47
C VAL A 193 -19.94 -37.61 22.66
N MET A 194 -19.59 -37.73 21.38
CA MET A 194 -20.05 -38.84 20.54
C MET A 194 -19.60 -40.20 21.07
N VAL A 195 -18.33 -40.34 21.48
CA VAL A 195 -17.78 -41.58 22.04
C VAL A 195 -18.49 -41.96 23.33
N ASN A 196 -18.75 -40.99 24.21
CA ASN A 196 -19.48 -41.24 25.46
C ASN A 196 -20.94 -41.65 25.21
N GLN A 197 -21.62 -41.00 24.25
CA GLN A 197 -22.99 -41.40 23.87
C GLN A 197 -23.02 -42.79 23.23
N ALA A 198 -22.09 -43.08 22.32
CA ALA A 198 -21.99 -44.41 21.69
C ALA A 198 -21.79 -45.52 22.73
N LYS A 199 -20.96 -45.28 23.75
CA LYS A 199 -20.81 -46.20 24.90
C LYS A 199 -22.12 -46.33 25.68
N GLY A 200 -22.77 -45.22 26.02
CA GLY A 200 -24.06 -45.23 26.74
C GLY A 200 -25.15 -46.04 26.01
N GLY A 201 -25.23 -45.90 24.68
CA GLY A 201 -26.17 -46.66 23.85
C GLY A 201 -25.92 -48.17 23.84
N GLN A 202 -24.67 -48.63 24.02
CA GLN A 202 -24.36 -50.06 24.14
C GLN A 202 -24.94 -50.68 25.43
N TYR A 203 -25.09 -49.90 26.50
CA TYR A 203 -25.65 -50.36 27.77
C TYR A 203 -27.17 -50.18 27.87
N ALA A 204 -27.80 -49.45 26.94
CA ALA A 204 -29.22 -49.16 26.92
C ALA A 204 -29.81 -49.33 25.50
N PRO A 205 -29.93 -50.58 24.99
CA PRO A 205 -30.36 -50.85 23.61
C PRO A 205 -31.76 -50.31 23.30
N ASP A 206 -32.65 -50.24 24.29
CA ASP A 206 -34.00 -49.68 24.16
C ASP A 206 -33.99 -48.17 23.80
N ARG A 207 -32.86 -47.48 24.01
CA ARG A 207 -32.65 -46.05 23.68
C ARG A 207 -31.61 -45.83 22.57
N ALA A 208 -31.27 -46.87 21.81
CA ALA A 208 -30.24 -46.79 20.78
C ALA A 208 -30.57 -45.73 19.70
N ALA A 209 -31.84 -45.62 19.31
CA ALA A 209 -32.29 -44.62 18.32
C ALA A 209 -32.09 -43.18 18.81
N ASP A 210 -32.49 -42.87 20.04
CA ASP A 210 -32.27 -41.55 20.67
C ASP A 210 -30.77 -41.22 20.73
N THR A 211 -29.94 -42.21 21.08
CA THR A 211 -28.49 -42.04 21.20
C THR A 211 -27.84 -41.73 19.85
N LEU A 212 -28.26 -42.42 18.79
CA LEU A 212 -27.79 -42.17 17.42
C LEU A 212 -28.17 -40.76 16.93
N ALA A 213 -29.38 -40.28 17.25
CA ALA A 213 -29.81 -38.93 16.91
C ALA A 213 -28.94 -37.86 17.58
N VAL A 214 -28.56 -38.05 18.85
CA VAL A 214 -27.65 -37.12 19.55
C VAL A 214 -26.25 -37.12 18.93
N ILE A 215 -25.73 -38.28 18.50
CA ILE A 215 -24.44 -38.38 17.80
C ILE A 215 -24.49 -37.64 16.47
N GLU A 216 -25.54 -37.83 15.67
CA GLU A 216 -25.73 -37.17 14.38
C GLU A 216 -25.78 -35.64 14.54
N ASP A 217 -26.60 -35.15 15.46
CA ASP A 217 -26.77 -33.72 15.71
C ASP A 217 -25.47 -33.07 16.22
N THR A 218 -24.77 -33.73 17.16
CA THR A 218 -23.45 -33.30 17.63
C THR A 218 -22.45 -33.20 16.46
N GLY A 219 -22.53 -34.12 15.49
CA GLY A 219 -21.66 -34.12 14.31
C GLY A 219 -21.98 -33.03 13.32
N ARG A 220 -23.27 -32.79 13.04
CA ARG A 220 -23.70 -31.66 12.20
C ARG A 220 -23.31 -30.32 12.80
N ARG A 221 -23.47 -30.16 14.12
CA ARG A 221 -23.06 -28.93 14.82
C ARG A 221 -21.55 -28.72 14.76
N ALA A 222 -20.74 -29.73 15.09
CA ALA A 222 -19.28 -29.65 15.00
C ALA A 222 -18.77 -29.31 13.60
N LEU A 223 -19.35 -29.90 12.55
CA LEU A 223 -19.00 -29.60 11.15
C LEU A 223 -19.40 -28.17 10.75
N THR A 224 -20.49 -27.64 11.29
CA THR A 224 -20.94 -26.27 11.06
C THR A 224 -19.99 -25.28 11.73
N ASP A 225 -19.63 -25.52 12.99
CA ASP A 225 -18.70 -24.69 13.76
C ASP A 225 -17.31 -24.65 13.10
N MET A 226 -16.79 -25.81 12.65
CA MET A 226 -15.53 -25.86 11.91
C MET A 226 -15.57 -25.09 10.58
N ARG A 227 -16.67 -25.19 9.83
CA ARG A 227 -16.82 -24.42 8.58
C ARG A 227 -16.91 -22.93 8.83
N GLY A 228 -17.53 -22.51 9.93
CA GLY A 228 -17.55 -21.11 10.37
C GLY A 228 -16.15 -20.58 10.65
N LEU A 229 -15.36 -21.29 11.47
CA LEU A 229 -13.98 -20.92 11.81
C LEU A 229 -13.03 -20.93 10.60
N LEU A 230 -13.16 -21.92 9.70
CA LEU A 230 -12.38 -21.97 8.44
C LEU A 230 -12.82 -20.92 7.42
N GLY A 231 -14.09 -20.53 7.43
CA GLY A 231 -14.62 -19.45 6.59
C GLY A 231 -13.95 -18.11 6.88
N VAL A 232 -13.69 -17.81 8.16
CA VAL A 232 -12.97 -16.60 8.61
C VAL A 232 -11.49 -16.61 8.20
N LEU A 233 -10.86 -17.80 8.14
CA LEU A 233 -9.47 -17.96 7.68
C LEU A 233 -9.28 -17.82 6.16
N ARG A 234 -10.31 -18.10 5.34
CA ARG A 234 -10.28 -17.90 3.88
C ARG A 234 -10.37 -16.44 3.45
N THR A 235 -10.77 -15.55 4.37
CA THR A 235 -10.78 -14.10 4.17
C THR A 235 -9.44 -13.39 4.46
N GLY A 236 -8.32 -14.12 4.52
CA GLY A 236 -6.98 -13.54 4.64
C GLY A 236 -6.33 -13.20 3.27
N PRO A 237 -5.27 -12.35 3.23
CA PRO A 237 -4.70 -11.78 1.99
C PRO A 237 -4.10 -12.80 1.00
N ALA A 238 -4.03 -14.08 1.38
CA ALA A 238 -3.43 -15.15 0.59
C ALA A 238 -4.39 -15.81 -0.41
N GLU A 239 -5.70 -15.48 -0.39
CA GLU A 239 -6.69 -15.94 -1.39
C GLU A 239 -7.08 -14.82 -2.37
N GLN A 240 -6.12 -13.92 -2.68
CA GLN A 240 -6.11 -13.11 -3.90
C GLN A 240 -5.57 -13.92 -5.11
N LEU A 241 -5.76 -15.24 -5.09
CA LEU A 241 -5.68 -16.09 -6.26
C LEU A 241 -6.98 -15.88 -7.03
N ALA A 242 -6.91 -15.14 -8.14
CA ALA A 242 -7.96 -14.85 -9.11
C ALA A 242 -9.38 -15.14 -8.61
N GLN A 243 -10.03 -14.14 -8.01
CA GLN A 243 -11.45 -14.25 -7.68
C GLN A 243 -12.22 -14.62 -8.96
N PRO A 244 -13.14 -15.60 -8.91
CA PRO A 244 -13.79 -16.09 -10.10
C PRO A 244 -14.56 -14.97 -10.78
N THR A 245 -14.28 -14.82 -12.07
CA THR A 245 -14.84 -13.78 -12.94
C THR A 245 -16.03 -14.33 -13.73
N LEU A 246 -16.81 -13.45 -14.38
CA LEU A 246 -17.87 -13.90 -15.29
C LEU A 246 -17.30 -14.65 -16.50
N ALA A 247 -16.03 -14.45 -16.83
CA ALA A 247 -15.32 -15.24 -17.85
C ALA A 247 -15.23 -16.75 -17.49
N GLU A 248 -15.37 -17.11 -16.22
CA GLU A 248 -15.31 -18.50 -15.74
C GLU A 248 -16.68 -19.19 -15.71
N LEU A 249 -17.77 -18.50 -16.08
CA LEU A 249 -19.12 -19.09 -16.13
C LEU A 249 -19.19 -20.38 -16.96
N PRO A 250 -18.59 -20.46 -18.17
CA PRO A 250 -18.63 -21.69 -18.95
C PRO A 250 -18.08 -22.91 -18.20
N VAL A 251 -17.06 -22.71 -17.34
CA VAL A 251 -16.47 -23.76 -16.50
C VAL A 251 -17.43 -24.16 -15.38
N LEU A 252 -18.09 -23.18 -14.75
CA LEU A 252 -19.13 -23.45 -13.74
C LEU A 252 -20.27 -24.27 -14.34
N LEU A 253 -20.79 -23.87 -15.49
CA LEU A 253 -21.89 -24.57 -16.17
C LEU A 253 -21.52 -26.00 -16.57
N ALA A 254 -20.29 -26.20 -17.05
CA ALA A 254 -19.77 -27.53 -17.38
C ALA A 254 -19.70 -28.47 -16.17
N ARG A 255 -19.55 -27.94 -14.94
CA ARG A 255 -19.54 -28.75 -13.70
C ARG A 255 -20.92 -29.13 -13.21
N VAL A 256 -21.92 -28.31 -13.47
CA VAL A 256 -23.30 -28.55 -13.00
C VAL A 256 -24.06 -29.50 -13.95
N ARG A 257 -23.75 -29.48 -15.25
CA ARG A 257 -24.37 -30.38 -16.25
C ARG A 257 -24.27 -31.88 -15.92
N PRO A 258 -23.12 -32.43 -15.47
CA PRO A 258 -23.00 -33.83 -15.06
C PRO A 258 -23.86 -34.21 -13.84
N ALA A 259 -24.29 -33.23 -13.03
CA ALA A 259 -25.19 -33.46 -11.91
C ALA A 259 -26.67 -33.59 -12.33
N GLY A 260 -26.96 -33.68 -13.64
CA GLY A 260 -28.28 -33.93 -14.17
C GLY A 260 -29.11 -32.67 -14.45
N LEU A 261 -28.51 -31.47 -14.38
CA LEU A 261 -29.17 -30.20 -14.69
C LEU A 261 -28.69 -29.67 -16.05
N PRO A 262 -29.49 -29.76 -17.14
CA PRO A 262 -29.21 -29.07 -18.38
C PRO A 262 -29.26 -27.55 -18.14
N VAL A 263 -28.15 -26.85 -18.41
CA VAL A 263 -28.06 -25.39 -18.26
C VAL A 263 -27.73 -24.71 -19.58
N GLU A 264 -28.56 -23.73 -19.95
CA GLU A 264 -28.35 -22.82 -21.07
C GLU A 264 -27.84 -21.47 -20.57
N LEU A 265 -26.88 -20.87 -21.29
CA LEU A 265 -26.38 -19.52 -21.04
C LEU A 265 -26.79 -18.62 -22.20
N VAL A 266 -27.50 -17.56 -21.89
CA VAL A 266 -27.95 -16.55 -22.84
C VAL A 266 -27.34 -15.20 -22.46
N GLU A 267 -26.71 -14.53 -23.41
CA GLU A 267 -26.12 -13.22 -23.18
C GLU A 267 -26.73 -12.19 -24.15
N HIS A 268 -27.13 -11.04 -23.61
CA HIS A 268 -27.77 -9.95 -24.33
C HIS A 268 -27.05 -8.64 -24.07
N GLY A 269 -26.97 -7.79 -25.08
CA GLY A 269 -26.30 -6.48 -25.01
C GLY A 269 -24.79 -6.58 -25.22
N THR A 270 -24.09 -5.49 -24.90
CA THR A 270 -22.63 -5.40 -25.05
C THR A 270 -21.99 -5.39 -23.66
N PRO A 271 -21.02 -6.26 -23.36
CA PRO A 271 -20.39 -6.31 -22.05
C PRO A 271 -19.82 -4.95 -21.62
N GLY A 272 -20.29 -4.48 -20.46
CA GLY A 272 -19.80 -3.27 -19.79
C GLY A 272 -18.64 -3.58 -18.83
N MET A 273 -17.99 -2.54 -18.31
CA MET A 273 -17.00 -2.71 -17.24
C MET A 273 -17.71 -2.90 -15.89
N LEU A 274 -17.39 -4.00 -15.20
CA LEU A 274 -17.78 -4.24 -13.81
C LEU A 274 -16.57 -4.07 -12.90
N GLY A 275 -16.78 -3.48 -11.72
CA GLY A 275 -15.79 -3.53 -10.66
C GLY A 275 -15.60 -4.97 -10.16
N PRO A 276 -14.42 -5.34 -9.61
CA PRO A 276 -14.13 -6.72 -9.18
C PRO A 276 -15.16 -7.31 -8.20
N GLY A 277 -15.68 -6.47 -7.29
CA GLY A 277 -16.71 -6.89 -6.33
C GLY A 277 -18.08 -7.16 -6.99
N ALA A 278 -18.43 -6.42 -8.03
CA ALA A 278 -19.67 -6.61 -8.78
C ALA A 278 -19.62 -7.89 -9.62
N GLU A 279 -18.47 -8.17 -10.24
CA GLU A 279 -18.24 -9.38 -11.03
C GLU A 279 -18.28 -10.65 -10.18
N LEU A 280 -17.59 -10.65 -9.03
CA LEU A 280 -17.64 -11.76 -8.08
C LEU A 280 -19.07 -11.98 -7.55
N THR A 281 -19.80 -10.91 -7.25
CA THR A 281 -21.17 -10.99 -6.76
C THR A 281 -22.09 -11.63 -7.79
N ALA A 282 -21.99 -11.24 -9.06
CA ALA A 282 -22.72 -11.86 -10.16
C ALA A 282 -22.41 -13.37 -10.27
N TYR A 283 -21.13 -13.73 -10.27
CA TYR A 283 -20.69 -15.14 -10.32
C TYR A 283 -21.27 -15.96 -9.17
N ARG A 284 -21.22 -15.45 -7.93
CA ARG A 284 -21.71 -16.15 -6.74
C ARG A 284 -23.22 -16.31 -6.71
N ILE A 285 -23.99 -15.37 -7.24
CA ILE A 285 -25.44 -15.49 -7.36
C ILE A 285 -25.79 -16.62 -8.31
N ILE A 286 -25.13 -16.69 -9.46
CA ILE A 286 -25.35 -17.75 -10.47
C ILE A 286 -24.98 -19.10 -9.88
N GLN A 287 -23.85 -19.20 -9.19
CA GLN A 287 -23.40 -20.43 -8.53
C GLN A 287 -24.41 -20.91 -7.48
N GLU A 288 -24.84 -20.03 -6.58
CA GLU A 288 -25.78 -20.37 -5.51
C GLU A 288 -27.15 -20.75 -6.08
N ALA A 289 -27.64 -20.00 -7.08
CA ALA A 289 -28.91 -20.30 -7.76
C ALA A 289 -28.89 -21.68 -8.42
N LEU A 290 -27.85 -22.00 -9.19
CA LEU A 290 -27.73 -23.32 -9.84
C LEU A 290 -27.58 -24.45 -8.82
N THR A 291 -26.87 -24.21 -7.71
CA THR A 291 -26.74 -25.18 -6.62
C THR A 291 -28.10 -25.45 -5.97
N ASN A 292 -28.91 -24.41 -5.78
CA ASN A 292 -30.26 -24.54 -5.26
C ASN A 292 -31.16 -25.30 -6.24
N THR A 293 -31.07 -25.04 -7.54
CA THR A 293 -31.83 -25.81 -8.53
C THR A 293 -31.48 -27.30 -8.46
N VAL A 294 -30.20 -27.67 -8.39
CA VAL A 294 -29.78 -29.09 -8.24
C VAL A 294 -30.34 -29.72 -6.96
N LYS A 295 -30.38 -28.97 -5.86
CA LYS A 295 -30.84 -29.49 -4.57
C LYS A 295 -32.36 -29.62 -4.47
N TYR A 296 -33.10 -28.66 -5.01
CA TYR A 296 -34.52 -28.47 -4.68
C TYR A 296 -35.47 -28.63 -5.87
N ALA A 297 -35.02 -28.41 -7.11
CA ALA A 297 -35.92 -28.35 -8.26
C ALA A 297 -36.30 -29.73 -8.86
N GLY A 298 -35.61 -30.81 -8.44
CA GLY A 298 -35.81 -32.14 -8.99
C GLY A 298 -35.23 -32.29 -10.41
N GLN A 299 -35.94 -33.01 -11.30
CA GLN A 299 -35.58 -33.04 -12.72
C GLN A 299 -36.01 -31.73 -13.39
N ALA A 300 -35.07 -30.80 -13.51
CA ALA A 300 -35.28 -29.47 -14.06
C ALA A 300 -34.24 -29.14 -15.14
N LYS A 301 -34.49 -28.06 -15.87
CA LYS A 301 -33.56 -27.34 -16.73
C LYS A 301 -33.42 -25.93 -16.18
N ALA A 302 -32.22 -25.36 -16.30
CA ALA A 302 -31.97 -23.98 -15.90
C ALA A 302 -31.52 -23.13 -17.10
N VAL A 303 -31.92 -21.87 -17.08
CA VAL A 303 -31.48 -20.84 -18.03
C VAL A 303 -30.84 -19.72 -17.23
N VAL A 304 -29.58 -19.41 -17.56
CA VAL A 304 -28.86 -18.26 -17.03
C VAL A 304 -28.83 -17.19 -18.10
N THR A 305 -29.38 -16.02 -17.80
CA THR A 305 -29.41 -14.87 -18.70
C THR A 305 -28.59 -13.74 -18.12
N LEU A 306 -27.63 -13.24 -18.91
CA LEU A 306 -26.87 -12.02 -18.64
C LEU A 306 -27.35 -10.92 -19.59
N SER A 307 -28.01 -9.89 -19.06
CA SER A 307 -28.47 -8.75 -19.85
C SER A 307 -27.70 -7.49 -19.48
N TRP A 308 -26.85 -7.03 -20.39
CA TRP A 308 -26.07 -5.81 -20.23
C TRP A 308 -26.89 -4.59 -20.63
N GLU A 309 -27.31 -3.82 -19.63
CA GLU A 309 -27.99 -2.53 -19.81
C GLU A 309 -27.02 -1.36 -19.61
N ALA A 310 -27.45 -0.14 -19.96
CA ALA A 310 -26.61 1.06 -19.89
C ALA A 310 -26.10 1.41 -18.47
N ALA A 311 -26.84 1.01 -17.42
CA ALA A 311 -26.53 1.33 -16.03
C ALA A 311 -26.47 0.12 -15.09
N ALA A 312 -26.78 -1.09 -15.58
CA ALA A 312 -26.67 -2.31 -14.79
C ALA A 312 -26.42 -3.56 -15.65
N LEU A 313 -25.78 -4.57 -15.05
CA LEU A 313 -25.91 -5.95 -15.47
C LEU A 313 -27.12 -6.57 -14.75
N VAL A 314 -28.07 -7.10 -15.51
CA VAL A 314 -29.16 -7.91 -14.98
C VAL A 314 -28.81 -9.39 -15.17
N VAL A 315 -28.67 -10.08 -14.05
CA VAL A 315 -28.42 -11.53 -13.98
C VAL A 315 -29.73 -12.22 -13.61
N THR A 316 -30.23 -13.08 -14.47
CA THR A 316 -31.46 -13.84 -14.21
C THR A 316 -31.16 -15.33 -14.33
N VAL A 317 -31.50 -16.11 -13.31
CA VAL A 317 -31.45 -17.57 -13.33
C VAL A 317 -32.86 -18.10 -13.13
N VAL A 318 -33.35 -18.88 -14.08
CA VAL A 318 -34.70 -19.48 -14.05
C VAL A 318 -34.57 -20.98 -14.21
N ASP A 319 -35.25 -21.75 -13.38
CA ASP A 319 -35.48 -23.18 -13.61
C ASP A 319 -36.96 -23.49 -13.87
N ASP A 320 -37.22 -24.64 -14.49
CA ASP A 320 -38.56 -25.16 -14.78
C ASP A 320 -38.99 -26.31 -13.85
N GLY A 321 -38.30 -26.48 -12.72
CA GLY A 321 -38.54 -27.59 -11.81
C GLY A 321 -39.73 -27.40 -10.87
N ASN A 322 -39.84 -28.31 -9.90
CA ASN A 322 -40.76 -28.12 -8.80
C ASN A 322 -40.13 -27.07 -7.88
N GLY A 323 -40.66 -25.84 -7.87
CA GLY A 323 -40.20 -24.77 -6.98
C GLY A 323 -40.12 -25.23 -5.52
N PRO A 324 -39.43 -24.48 -4.63
CA PRO A 324 -39.12 -24.95 -3.29
C PRO A 324 -40.39 -25.41 -2.56
N ALA A 325 -40.46 -26.70 -2.20
CA ALA A 325 -41.45 -27.18 -1.23
C ALA A 325 -41.21 -26.38 0.05
N ALA A 326 -42.23 -25.70 0.56
CA ALA A 326 -42.11 -24.81 1.69
C ALA A 326 -41.72 -25.57 2.98
N GLU A 327 -40.42 -25.83 3.16
CA GLU A 327 -39.87 -26.31 4.42
C GLU A 327 -39.28 -25.13 5.22
N PRO A 328 -39.71 -24.92 6.49
CA PRO A 328 -39.15 -23.89 7.34
C PRO A 328 -37.76 -24.31 7.83
N GLY A 329 -36.70 -23.69 7.31
CA GLY A 329 -35.35 -23.86 7.89
C GLY A 329 -34.15 -23.42 7.05
N ASP A 330 -34.25 -23.33 5.72
CA ASP A 330 -33.07 -23.24 4.84
C ASP A 330 -32.81 -21.85 4.20
N GLY A 331 -33.36 -20.78 4.79
CA GLY A 331 -33.36 -19.41 4.26
C GLY A 331 -32.00 -18.69 4.19
N HIS A 332 -30.90 -19.33 4.61
CA HIS A 332 -29.57 -18.71 4.68
C HIS A 332 -28.97 -18.38 3.30
N GLY A 333 -29.23 -19.20 2.28
CA GLY A 333 -28.70 -18.97 0.92
C GLY A 333 -29.29 -17.72 0.25
N LEU A 334 -30.62 -17.56 0.33
CA LEU A 334 -31.35 -16.41 -0.22
C LEU A 334 -31.05 -15.12 0.56
N PHE A 335 -30.93 -15.23 1.89
CA PHE A 335 -30.53 -14.10 2.74
C PHE A 335 -29.12 -13.62 2.40
N GLY A 336 -28.15 -14.53 2.31
CA GLY A 336 -26.78 -14.18 1.94
C GLY A 336 -26.64 -13.63 0.52
N MET A 337 -27.43 -14.10 -0.44
CA MET A 337 -27.49 -13.50 -1.78
C MET A 337 -27.99 -12.05 -1.72
N ARG A 338 -29.01 -11.76 -0.89
CA ARG A 338 -29.57 -10.41 -0.75
C ARG A 338 -28.57 -9.44 -0.12
N GLU A 339 -27.88 -9.85 0.94
CA GLU A 339 -26.84 -9.02 1.57
C GLU A 339 -25.70 -8.68 0.61
N ARG A 340 -25.20 -9.66 -0.14
CA ARG A 340 -24.11 -9.44 -1.11
C ARG A 340 -24.50 -8.48 -2.22
N VAL A 341 -25.72 -8.59 -2.74
CA VAL A 341 -26.23 -7.69 -3.78
C VAL A 341 -26.43 -6.27 -3.23
N ALA A 342 -26.97 -6.14 -2.02
CA ALA A 342 -27.16 -4.84 -1.38
C ALA A 342 -25.83 -4.14 -1.08
N ALA A 343 -24.78 -4.88 -0.71
CA ALA A 343 -23.45 -4.34 -0.40
C ALA A 343 -22.80 -3.62 -1.59
N ILE A 344 -23.19 -3.95 -2.82
CA ILE A 344 -22.71 -3.30 -4.05
C ILE A 344 -23.75 -2.35 -4.67
N GLY A 345 -24.78 -1.96 -3.91
CA GLY A 345 -25.84 -1.06 -4.37
C GLY A 345 -26.80 -1.69 -5.38
N GLY A 346 -26.81 -3.01 -5.52
CA GLY A 346 -27.70 -3.73 -6.40
C GLY A 346 -29.04 -4.11 -5.74
N LYS A 347 -29.90 -4.76 -6.51
CA LYS A 347 -31.21 -5.28 -6.03
C LYS A 347 -31.40 -6.74 -6.41
N LEU A 348 -31.79 -7.57 -5.45
CA LEU A 348 -32.12 -8.99 -5.66
C LEU A 348 -33.64 -9.20 -5.54
N THR A 349 -34.22 -9.89 -6.50
CA THR A 349 -35.63 -10.34 -6.52
C THR A 349 -35.65 -11.85 -6.71
N THR A 350 -36.42 -12.56 -5.89
CA THR A 350 -36.54 -14.02 -5.95
C THR A 350 -38.01 -14.41 -5.85
N GLY A 351 -38.46 -15.39 -6.63
CA GLY A 351 -39.85 -15.83 -6.60
C GLY A 351 -40.14 -16.93 -7.61
N GLU A 352 -41.43 -17.22 -7.83
CA GLU A 352 -41.86 -18.22 -8.81
C GLU A 352 -41.47 -17.83 -10.24
N GLY A 353 -41.06 -18.84 -11.02
CA GLY A 353 -40.70 -18.69 -12.42
C GLY A 353 -41.94 -18.50 -13.33
N PRO A 354 -41.79 -17.83 -14.49
CA PRO A 354 -42.89 -17.50 -15.38
C PRO A 354 -43.56 -18.73 -16.05
N LYS A 355 -42.97 -19.92 -15.97
CA LYS A 355 -43.49 -21.17 -16.53
C LYS A 355 -43.61 -22.28 -15.48
N GLY A 356 -43.62 -21.92 -14.20
CA GLY A 356 -43.29 -22.83 -13.09
C GLY A 356 -41.81 -22.70 -12.67
N GLY A 357 -41.42 -23.43 -11.62
CA GLY A 357 -40.06 -23.38 -11.06
C GLY A 357 -39.73 -22.11 -10.28
N PHE A 358 -38.44 -21.82 -10.14
CA PHE A 358 -37.95 -20.70 -9.35
C PHE A 358 -37.12 -19.71 -10.19
N ARG A 359 -37.24 -18.42 -9.88
CA ARG A 359 -36.51 -17.33 -10.51
C ARG A 359 -35.70 -16.55 -9.49
N VAL A 360 -34.42 -16.38 -9.78
CA VAL A 360 -33.50 -15.48 -9.08
C VAL A 360 -33.08 -14.39 -10.07
N GLU A 361 -33.32 -13.14 -9.72
CA GLU A 361 -32.91 -11.98 -10.53
C GLU A 361 -32.13 -10.98 -9.69
N ALA A 362 -30.92 -10.66 -10.13
CA ALA A 362 -30.06 -9.65 -9.53
C ALA A 362 -29.76 -8.54 -10.52
N ARG A 363 -30.01 -7.30 -10.11
CA ARG A 363 -29.65 -6.09 -10.85
C ARG A 363 -28.41 -5.47 -10.20
N ILE A 364 -27.29 -5.51 -10.91
CA ILE A 364 -25.97 -5.14 -10.42
C ILE A 364 -25.51 -3.87 -11.15
N PRO A 365 -25.21 -2.76 -10.45
CA PRO A 365 -24.76 -1.53 -11.09
C PRO A 365 -23.47 -1.74 -11.89
N VAL A 366 -23.40 -1.23 -13.12
CA VAL A 366 -22.13 -1.11 -13.86
C VAL A 366 -21.51 0.26 -13.56
N GLU A 367 -20.19 0.31 -13.44
CA GLU A 367 -19.49 1.58 -13.27
C GLU A 367 -19.62 2.38 -14.58
N GLY A 368 -20.31 3.51 -14.50
CA GLY A 368 -20.44 4.41 -15.64
C GLY A 368 -19.08 4.97 -16.03
N ARG A 369 -18.79 5.01 -17.33
CA ARG A 369 -17.79 5.95 -17.87
C ARG A 369 -18.23 7.36 -17.50
N ALA A 370 -17.62 7.93 -16.48
CA ALA A 370 -17.58 9.38 -16.27
C ALA A 370 -16.39 9.95 -17.03
#